data_AF-A0A7Y9E3N7-F1
#
_entry.id   AF-A0A7Y9E3N7-F1
#
_cell.length_a   1.000
_cell.length_b   1.000
_cell.length_c   1.000
_cell.angle_alpha   90.00
_cell.angle_beta   90.00
_cell.angle_gamma   90.00
#
_symmetry.space_group_name_H-M   'P 1'
#
loop_
_entity.id
_entity.type
_entity.pdbx_description
1 polymer ?
#
loop_
_entity_poly.entity_id
_entity_poly.type
_entity_poly.pdbx_seq_one_letter_code
_entity_poly.pdbx_strand_id
1 'polypeptide(L)'
;MSTPPGLEVHADDLEQIRTTLDDAGRTLFGHAHDLDTAPDAGVSSGEVGNALAALSSAVAGLAQHLGTLSTNVGTANADFTATDGAVSDALRPGGPAYPGTTAP
;
A
#
# COMPACT_ATOMS: atom_id res chain seq x y z
N MET A 1 -0.59 10.42 30.56
CA MET A 1 -0.70 9.85 29.21
C MET A 1 0.58 10.21 28.48
N SER A 2 1.48 9.25 28.26
CA SER A 2 2.68 9.47 27.46
C SER A 2 2.29 9.40 25.99
N THR A 3 2.52 10.48 25.25
CA THR A 3 2.41 10.49 23.80
C THR A 3 3.35 9.41 23.26
N PRO A 4 2.89 8.50 22.37
CA PRO A 4 3.80 7.57 21.72
C PRO A 4 4.92 8.35 21.02
N PRO A 5 6.15 7.80 20.94
CA PRO A 5 7.23 8.44 20.19
C PRO A 5 6.70 8.77 18.79
N GLY A 6 6.93 10.00 18.34
CA GLY A 6 6.51 10.44 17.01
C GLY A 6 7.06 9.46 15.99
N LEU A 7 6.17 8.80 15.25
CA LEU A 7 6.56 7.94 14.14
C LEU A 7 7.11 8.87 13.06
N GLU A 8 8.43 8.91 12.89
CA GLU A 8 9.06 9.64 11.79
C GLU A 8 8.84 8.82 10.51
N VAL A 9 8.18 9.42 9.52
CA VAL A 9 7.82 8.77 8.26
C VAL A 9 8.54 9.51 7.15
N HIS A 10 9.33 8.80 6.35
CA HIS A 10 10.01 9.37 5.18
C HIS A 10 9.30 8.97 3.88
N ALA A 11 9.34 9.86 2.89
CA ALA A 11 8.73 9.63 1.58
C ALA A 11 9.32 8.41 0.86
N ASP A 12 10.63 8.20 0.98
CA ASP A 12 11.33 7.04 0.42
C ASP A 12 10.85 5.72 1.04
N ASP A 13 10.56 5.71 2.35
CA ASP A 13 10.03 4.53 3.04
C ASP A 13 8.63 4.18 2.52
N LEU A 14 7.78 5.18 2.33
CA LEU A 14 6.43 4.98 1.77
C LEU A 14 6.49 4.45 0.34
N GLU A 15 7.40 4.97 -0.49
CA GLU A 15 7.58 4.49 -1.86
C GLU A 15 8.14 3.06 -1.91
N GLN A 16 9.05 2.70 -1.00
CA GLN A 16 9.56 1.34 -0.88
C GLN A 16 8.47 0.36 -0.42
N ILE A 17 7.64 0.76 0.55
CA ILE A 17 6.49 -0.02 1.01
C ILE A 17 5.49 -0.22 -0.13
N ARG A 18 5.16 0.85 -0.87
CA ARG A 18 4.27 0.80 -2.04
C ARG A 18 4.74 -0.23 -3.07
N THR A 19 6.01 -0.16 -3.44
CA THR A 19 6.63 -1.06 -4.41
C THR A 19 6.56 -2.51 -3.94
N THR A 20 6.91 -2.76 -2.68
CA THR A 20 6.87 -4.11 -2.08
C THR A 20 5.46 -4.70 -2.10
N LEU A 21 4.45 -3.89 -1.81
CA LEU A 21 3.04 -4.31 -1.82
C LEU A 21 2.54 -4.63 -3.24
N ASP A 22 2.95 -3.85 -4.24
CA ASP A 22 2.57 -4.09 -5.63
C ASP A 22 3.21 -5.36 -6.18
N ASP A 23 4.50 -5.58 -5.92
CA ASP A 23 5.22 -6.80 -6.31
C ASP A 23 4.63 -8.06 -5.65
N ALA A 24 4.33 -7.97 -4.35
CA ALA A 24 3.69 -9.05 -3.62
C ALA A 24 2.29 -9.36 -4.17
N GLY A 25 1.49 -8.32 -4.44
CA GLY A 25 0.16 -8.46 -5.04
C GLY A 25 0.21 -9.13 -6.42
N ARG A 26 1.15 -8.71 -7.28
CA ARG A 26 1.34 -9.27 -8.62
C ARG A 26 1.76 -10.74 -8.57
N THR A 27 2.68 -11.07 -7.66
CA THR A 27 3.16 -12.44 -7.45
C THR A 27 2.03 -13.35 -6.95
N LEU A 28 1.26 -12.90 -5.96
CA LEU A 28 0.11 -13.63 -5.45
C LEU A 28 -0.96 -13.84 -6.51
N PHE A 29 -1.24 -12.83 -7.35
CA PHE A 29 -2.17 -12.98 -8.45
C PHE A 29 -1.71 -14.04 -9.47
N GLY A 30 -0.40 -14.11 -9.75
CA GLY A 30 0.19 -15.18 -10.56
C GLY A 30 -0.05 -16.57 -9.94
N HIS A 31 0.24 -16.74 -8.65
CA HIS A 31 0.00 -18.00 -7.95
C HIS A 31 -1.48 -18.40 -7.88
N ALA A 32 -2.39 -17.44 -7.75
CA ALA A 32 -3.83 -17.71 -7.83
C ALA A 32 -4.21 -18.29 -9.20
N HIS A 33 -3.64 -17.74 -10.28
CA HIS A 33 -3.87 -18.25 -11.63
C HIS A 33 -3.29 -19.65 -11.83
N ASP A 34 -2.10 -19.92 -11.30
CA ASP A 34 -1.50 -21.26 -11.35
C ASP A 34 -2.35 -22.30 -10.59
N LEU A 35 -2.89 -21.93 -9.42
CA LEU A 35 -3.79 -22.80 -8.63
C LEU A 35 -5.11 -23.09 -9.34
N ASP A 36 -5.64 -22.12 -10.09
CA ASP A 36 -6.88 -22.26 -10.86
C ASP A 36 -6.67 -23.15 -12.11
N THR A 37 -5.50 -23.04 -12.74
CA THR A 37 -5.18 -23.73 -14.00
C THR A 37 -4.54 -25.11 -13.81
N ALA A 38 -4.12 -25.46 -12.59
CA ALA A 38 -3.50 -26.76 -12.27
C ALA A 38 -4.42 -27.69 -11.44
N PRO A 39 -5.60 -28.14 -11.94
CA PRO A 39 -6.34 -29.23 -11.31
C PRO A 39 -5.71 -30.61 -11.57
N ASP A 40 -4.56 -30.67 -12.25
CA ASP A 40 -3.97 -31.91 -12.75
C ASP A 40 -3.13 -32.65 -11.69
N ALA A 41 -3.81 -33.15 -10.67
CA ALA A 41 -3.41 -34.39 -10.03
C ALA A 41 -4.55 -35.37 -10.29
N GLY A 42 -4.44 -36.16 -11.36
CA GLY A 42 -5.44 -37.11 -11.90
C GLY A 42 -5.93 -38.22 -10.96
N VAL A 43 -6.07 -37.94 -9.66
CA VAL A 43 -6.53 -38.78 -8.57
C VAL A 43 -7.35 -37.98 -7.53
N SER A 44 -7.37 -36.64 -7.59
CA SER A 44 -8.05 -35.81 -6.59
C SER A 44 -9.58 -35.80 -6.78
N SER A 45 -10.32 -36.23 -5.76
CA SER A 45 -11.78 -36.11 -5.70
C SER A 45 -12.21 -34.66 -5.92
N GLY A 46 -13.40 -34.41 -6.45
CA GLY A 46 -13.89 -33.05 -6.74
C GLY A 46 -13.82 -32.06 -5.56
N GLU A 47 -13.65 -32.54 -4.33
CA GLU A 47 -13.38 -31.74 -3.13
C GLU A 47 -12.02 -31.03 -3.17
N VAL A 48 -10.97 -31.64 -3.71
CA VAL A 48 -9.65 -31.00 -3.82
C VAL A 48 -9.66 -29.93 -4.92
N GLY A 49 -10.33 -30.18 -6.05
CA GLY A 49 -10.54 -29.16 -7.07
C GLY A 49 -11.32 -27.95 -6.53
N ASN A 50 -12.39 -28.19 -5.76
CA ASN A 50 -13.13 -27.12 -5.09
C ASN A 50 -12.29 -26.37 -4.04
N ALA A 51 -11.43 -27.07 -3.29
CA ALA A 51 -10.53 -26.46 -2.33
C ALA A 51 -9.46 -25.58 -3.00
N LEU A 52 -8.89 -26.02 -4.13
CA LEU A 52 -7.95 -25.20 -4.91
C LEU A 52 -8.63 -23.96 -5.50
N ALA A 53 -9.86 -24.09 -6.03
CA ALA A 53 -10.63 -22.96 -6.54
C ALA A 53 -11.00 -21.94 -5.43
N ALA A 54 -11.33 -22.43 -4.22
CA ALA A 54 -11.56 -21.56 -3.08
C ALA A 54 -10.26 -20.84 -2.65
N LEU A 55 -9.13 -21.55 -2.67
CA LEU A 55 -7.82 -20.99 -2.35
C LEU A 55 -7.38 -19.95 -3.39
N SER A 56 -7.52 -20.22 -4.69
CA SER A 56 -7.18 -19.26 -5.76
C SER A 56 -8.00 -17.98 -5.62
N SER A 57 -9.31 -18.09 -5.34
CA SER A 57 -10.17 -16.93 -5.09
C SER A 57 -9.72 -16.13 -3.86
N ALA A 58 -9.32 -16.80 -2.77
CA ALA A 58 -8.84 -16.12 -1.57
C ALA A 58 -7.51 -15.40 -1.81
N VAL A 59 -6.57 -16.03 -2.54
CA VAL A 59 -5.28 -15.44 -2.92
C VAL A 59 -5.47 -14.24 -3.85
N ALA A 60 -6.39 -14.33 -4.82
CA ALA A 60 -6.74 -13.20 -5.68
C ALA A 60 -7.32 -12.02 -4.89
N GLY A 61 -8.17 -12.28 -3.89
CA GLY A 61 -8.69 -11.25 -2.99
C GLY A 61 -7.60 -10.58 -2.16
N LEU A 62 -6.63 -11.36 -1.66
CA LEU A 62 -5.46 -10.81 -0.96
C LEU A 62 -4.62 -9.90 -1.86
N ALA A 63 -4.38 -10.31 -3.11
CA ALA A 63 -3.67 -9.49 -4.09
C ALA A 63 -4.36 -8.14 -4.33
N GLN A 64 -5.71 -8.12 -4.41
CA GLN A 64 -6.48 -6.88 -4.54
C GLN A 64 -6.35 -5.97 -3.31
N HIS A 65 -6.36 -6.53 -2.10
CA HIS A 65 -6.13 -5.76 -0.87
C HIS A 65 -4.73 -5.15 -0.83
N LEU A 66 -3.70 -5.88 -1.28
CA LEU A 66 -2.33 -5.36 -1.38
C LEU A 66 -2.23 -4.22 -2.39
N GLY A 67 -2.87 -4.33 -3.56
CA GLY A 67 -2.93 -3.25 -4.54
C GLY A 67 -3.67 -2.00 -4.02
N THR A 68 -4.75 -2.19 -3.25
CA THR A 68 -5.46 -1.10 -2.58
C THR A 68 -4.59 -0.42 -1.53
N LEU A 69 -3.87 -1.22 -0.73
CA LEU A 69 -2.95 -0.69 0.28
C LEU A 69 -1.80 0.09 -0.37
N SER A 70 -1.23 -0.43 -1.46
CA SER A 70 -0.21 0.26 -2.27
C SER A 70 -0.72 1.63 -2.76
N THR A 71 -1.95 1.70 -3.27
CA THR A 71 -2.58 2.96 -3.69
C THR A 71 -2.73 3.96 -2.53
N ASN A 72 -3.16 3.48 -1.37
CA ASN A 72 -3.31 4.32 -0.18
C ASN A 72 -1.96 4.86 0.33
N VAL A 73 -0.91 4.02 0.31
CA VAL A 73 0.46 4.43 0.66
C VAL A 73 0.97 5.47 -0.33
N GLY A 74 0.72 5.30 -1.63
CA GLY A 74 1.07 6.31 -2.64
C GLY A 74 0.36 7.65 -2.42
N THR A 75 -0.92 7.61 -2.02
CA THR A 75 -1.68 8.83 -1.66
C THR A 75 -1.09 9.51 -0.43
N ALA A 76 -0.80 8.75 0.62
CA ALA A 76 -0.16 9.27 1.83
C ALA A 76 1.21 9.90 1.54
N ASN A 77 2.00 9.31 0.64
CA ASN A 77 3.29 9.86 0.22
C ASN A 77 3.14 11.19 -0.53
N ALA A 78 2.13 11.30 -1.41
CA ALA A 78 1.83 12.54 -2.11
C ALA A 78 1.42 13.65 -1.14
N ASP A 79 0.56 13.35 -0.16
CA ASP A 79 0.13 14.29 0.88
C ASP A 79 1.30 14.73 1.77
N PHE A 80 2.18 13.79 2.15
CA PHE A 80 3.39 14.09 2.91
C PHE A 80 4.30 15.06 2.15
N THR A 81 4.62 14.74 0.89
CA THR A 81 5.49 15.56 0.04
C THR A 81 4.90 16.95 -0.23
N ALA A 82 3.58 17.03 -0.47
CA ALA A 82 2.90 18.31 -0.67
C ALA A 82 2.92 19.18 0.60
N THR A 83 2.71 18.56 1.76
CA THR A 83 2.76 19.26 3.05
C THR A 83 4.16 19.75 3.37
N ASP A 84 5.18 18.90 3.19
CA ASP A 84 6.58 19.26 3.43
C ASP A 84 7.05 20.39 2.51
N GLY A 85 6.66 20.35 1.23
CA GLY A 85 6.88 21.44 0.28
C GLY A 85 6.22 22.76 0.72
N ALA A 86 4.95 22.71 1.12
CA ALA A 86 4.22 23.91 1.57
C ALA A 86 4.81 24.51 2.86
N VAL A 87 5.25 23.68 3.80
CA VAL A 87 5.93 24.13 5.02
C VAL A 87 7.30 24.73 4.69
N SER A 88 8.07 24.07 3.83
CA SER A 88 9.37 24.57 3.37
C SER A 88 9.26 25.94 2.69
N ASP A 89 8.25 26.12 1.83
CA ASP A 89 7.98 27.40 1.17
C ASP A 89 7.53 28.50 2.16
N ALA A 90 6.71 28.14 3.15
CA ALA A 90 6.25 29.08 4.18
C ALA A 90 7.37 29.52 5.14
N LEU A 91 8.34 28.65 5.41
CA LEU A 91 9.48 28.94 6.28
C LEU A 91 10.64 29.63 5.56
N ARG A 92 10.59 29.71 4.21
CA ARG A 92 11.62 30.38 3.42
C ARG A 92 11.60 31.89 3.69
N PRO A 93 12.76 32.55 3.91
CA PRO A 93 12.79 34.00 4.11
C PRO A 93 12.25 34.72 2.86
N GLY A 94 11.08 35.35 3.01
CA GLY A 94 10.33 36.01 1.94
C GLY A 94 9.10 35.27 1.41
N GLY A 95 8.74 34.11 1.97
CA GLY A 95 7.49 33.40 1.67
C GLY A 95 6.24 34.16 2.11
N PRO A 96 5.06 33.92 1.51
CA PRO A 96 3.82 34.56 1.92
C PRO A 96 3.51 34.22 3.39
N ALA A 97 3.19 35.24 4.19
CA ALA A 97 2.79 35.04 5.57
C ALA A 97 1.60 34.09 5.65
N TYR A 98 1.66 33.11 6.54
CA TYR A 98 0.52 32.25 6.87
C TYR A 98 -0.69 33.15 7.24
N PRO A 99 -1.87 32.98 6.62
CA PRO A 99 -3.06 33.73 7.00
C PRO A 99 -3.54 33.22 8.37
N GLY A 100 -3.00 33.80 9.44
CA GLY A 100 -3.33 33.41 10.81
C GLY A 100 -2.43 33.98 11.91
N THR A 101 -1.24 34.50 11.58
CA THR A 101 -0.33 35.09 12.58
C THR A 101 -0.45 36.61 12.61
N THR A 102 -1.42 37.13 13.37
CA THR A 102 -1.30 38.47 13.95
C THR A 102 -0.25 38.42 15.06
N ALA A 103 0.89 39.06 14.84
CA ALA A 103 1.92 39.25 15.87
C ALA A 103 1.38 40.16 17.01
N PRO A 104 1.75 39.93 18.28
CA PRO A 104 1.58 40.90 19.36
C PRO A 104 2.52 42.10 19.20
#